data_AF-A0A835FGS7-F1
#
_entry.id   AF-A0A835FGS7-F1
#
_cell.length_a   1.000
_cell.length_b   1.000
_cell.length_c   1.000
_cell.angle_alpha   90.00
_cell.angle_beta   90.00
_cell.angle_gamma   90.00
#
_symmetry.space_group_name_H-M   'P 1'
#
loop_
_entity.id
_entity.type
_entity.pdbx_description
1 polymer ?
#
loop_
_entity_poly.entity_id
_entity_poly.type
_entity_poly.pdbx_seq_one_letter_code
_entity_poly.pdbx_strand_id
1 'polypeptide(L)'
;MKAMKMAWVLYVPLKDRLRRIDSLKTKIFTLGCTQRRCVLKHLDIERVKKFDYCLPYYMPLNPPDEKYDTVVDIIYPLEPPERSSVINHFFVMQCFADDLVEEEVLPEDEKEKFKEFVKARVRERKTELKQAREARKKAIDDMDPKKREAFENIKFYKFYPVKTPDTPDLSNVKAKFINRYYRDAHYLM
;
A
#
# COMPACT_ATOMS: atom_id res chain seq x y z
N MET A 1 8.84 -7.79 7.19
CA MET A 1 8.59 -9.25 7.37
C MET A 1 9.73 -9.98 8.10
N LYS A 2 10.94 -10.04 7.54
CA LYS A 2 12.09 -10.77 8.14
C LYS A 2 12.47 -10.27 9.55
N ALA A 3 12.49 -8.95 9.75
CA ALA A 3 12.79 -8.34 11.06
C ALA A 3 11.79 -8.70 12.18
N MET A 4 10.54 -9.02 11.82
CA MET A 4 9.50 -9.43 12.78
C MET A 4 9.41 -10.95 12.92
N LYS A 5 10.29 -11.70 12.24
CA LYS A 5 10.30 -13.16 12.23
C LYS A 5 8.97 -13.76 11.77
N MET A 6 8.30 -13.08 10.83
CA MET A 6 7.11 -13.60 10.14
C MET A 6 7.55 -14.53 9.01
N ALA A 7 6.96 -15.73 8.94
CA ALA A 7 7.25 -16.71 7.90
C ALA A 7 5.97 -17.45 7.47
N TRP A 8 5.99 -18.00 6.26
CA TRP A 8 4.97 -18.93 5.79
C TRP A 8 5.21 -20.28 6.47
N VAL A 9 4.31 -20.65 7.38
CA VAL A 9 4.36 -21.90 8.13
C VAL A 9 3.28 -22.83 7.61
N LEU A 10 3.57 -24.12 7.50
CA LEU A 10 2.59 -25.11 7.09
C LEU A 10 1.36 -25.06 8.01
N TYR A 11 0.17 -24.99 7.43
CA TYR A 11 -1.07 -25.07 8.19
C TYR A 11 -1.25 -26.49 8.73
N VAL A 12 -1.37 -26.60 10.04
CA VAL A 12 -1.67 -27.85 10.74
C VAL A 12 -3.12 -27.82 11.24
N PRO A 13 -4.01 -28.67 10.70
CA PRO A 13 -5.39 -28.78 11.17
C PRO A 13 -5.44 -29.08 12.67
N LEU A 14 -6.43 -28.52 13.36
CA LEU A 14 -6.57 -28.65 14.82
C LEU A 14 -6.55 -30.12 15.29
N LYS A 15 -7.19 -31.00 14.52
CA LYS A 15 -7.27 -32.44 14.79
C LYS A 15 -5.92 -33.16 14.71
N ASP A 16 -4.98 -32.63 13.92
CA ASP A 16 -3.70 -33.28 13.62
C ASP A 16 -2.50 -32.58 14.30
N ARG A 17 -2.72 -31.60 15.18
CA ARG A 17 -1.64 -30.85 15.84
C ARG A 17 -0.70 -31.68 16.71
N LEU A 18 -1.12 -32.88 17.10
CA LEU A 18 -0.31 -33.85 17.86
C LEU A 18 0.45 -34.84 16.95
N ARG A 19 0.19 -34.85 15.64
CA ARG A 19 0.86 -35.74 14.68
C ARG A 19 2.18 -35.14 14.20
N ARG A 20 3.11 -36.01 13.75
CA ARG A 20 4.39 -35.57 13.17
C ARG A 20 4.12 -34.74 11.91
N ILE A 21 4.68 -33.53 11.88
CA ILE A 21 4.49 -32.53 10.82
C ILE A 21 4.91 -33.08 9.44
N ASP A 22 5.95 -33.93 9.38
CA ASP A 22 6.45 -34.54 8.14
C ASP A 22 5.43 -35.46 7.44
N SER A 23 4.41 -35.93 8.16
CA SER A 23 3.35 -36.76 7.59
C SER A 23 2.22 -35.96 6.92
N LEU A 24 2.19 -34.63 7.11
CA LEU A 24 1.15 -33.77 6.59
C LEU A 24 1.46 -33.37 5.14
N LYS A 25 0.68 -33.89 4.19
CA LYS A 25 0.78 -33.58 2.75
C LYS A 25 0.05 -32.28 2.35
N THR A 26 -0.20 -31.36 3.27
CA THR A 26 -0.94 -30.14 2.96
C THR A 26 -0.06 -29.18 2.16
N LYS A 27 -0.64 -28.46 1.19
CA LYS A 27 0.02 -27.36 0.46
C LYS A 27 -0.43 -25.98 0.95
N ILE A 28 -1.09 -25.94 2.11
CA ILE A 28 -1.67 -24.74 2.70
C ILE A 28 -0.64 -24.18 3.68
N PHE A 29 -0.28 -22.91 3.49
CA PHE A 29 0.61 -22.20 4.37
C PHE A 29 -0.12 -21.02 5.00
N THR A 30 0.09 -20.84 6.30
CA THR A 30 -0.37 -19.66 7.04
C THR A 30 0.81 -18.77 7.35
N LEU A 31 0.64 -17.47 7.15
CA LEU A 31 1.63 -16.52 7.60
C LEU A 31 1.56 -16.43 9.13
N GLY A 32 2.67 -16.76 9.80
CA GLY A 32 2.74 -16.78 11.25
C GLY A 32 4.04 -16.18 11.78
N CYS A 33 3.99 -15.69 13.02
CA CYS A 33 5.18 -15.26 13.75
C CYS A 33 5.89 -16.49 14.32
N THR A 34 7.18 -16.64 14.01
CA THR A 34 8.02 -17.75 14.48
C THR A 34 8.69 -17.45 15.84
N GLN A 35 8.40 -16.30 16.44
CA GLN A 35 8.91 -15.95 17.77
C GLN A 35 8.26 -16.80 18.85
N ARG A 36 9.02 -17.11 19.90
CA ARG A 36 8.46 -17.76 21.09
C ARG A 36 7.43 -16.84 21.74
N ARG A 37 6.32 -17.42 22.22
CA ARG A 37 5.24 -16.68 22.87
C ARG A 37 5.71 -15.82 24.04
N CYS A 38 6.72 -16.25 24.80
CA CYS A 38 7.28 -15.47 25.91
C CYS A 38 7.86 -14.13 25.44
N VAL A 39 8.52 -14.09 24.29
CA VAL A 39 9.09 -12.86 23.72
C VAL A 39 7.97 -11.91 23.25
N LEU A 40 6.88 -12.48 22.73
CA LEU A 40 5.73 -11.69 22.26
C LEU A 40 4.96 -11.02 23.42
N LYS A 41 4.99 -11.59 24.63
CA LYS A 41 4.33 -11.02 25.81
C LYS A 41 5.00 -9.74 26.34
N HIS A 42 6.29 -9.56 26.04
CA HIS A 42 7.11 -8.46 26.55
C HIS A 42 7.59 -7.55 25.42
N LEU A 43 6.77 -7.38 24.38
CA LEU A 43 7.07 -6.48 23.27
C LEU A 43 6.82 -5.02 23.67
N ASP A 44 7.74 -4.14 23.29
CA ASP A 44 7.54 -2.69 23.39
C ASP A 44 6.36 -2.25 22.51
N ILE A 45 5.68 -1.17 22.92
CA ILE A 45 4.48 -0.65 22.23
C ILE A 45 4.76 -0.36 20.76
N GLU A 46 5.90 0.25 20.42
CA GLU A 46 6.28 0.50 19.02
C GLU A 46 6.36 -0.78 18.20
N ARG A 47 6.83 -1.85 18.83
CA ARG A 47 7.04 -3.14 18.19
C ARG A 47 5.73 -3.90 18.03
N VAL A 48 4.81 -3.77 18.99
CA VAL A 48 3.41 -4.23 18.87
C VAL A 48 2.72 -3.53 17.69
N LYS A 49 2.80 -2.19 17.62
CA LYS A 49 2.23 -1.41 16.50
C LYS A 49 2.76 -1.89 15.15
N LYS A 50 4.04 -2.26 15.05
CA LYS A 50 4.59 -2.84 13.81
C LYS A 50 3.86 -4.12 13.42
N PHE A 51 3.50 -4.99 14.36
CA PHE A 51 2.72 -6.20 14.06
C PHE A 51 1.31 -5.89 13.57
N ASP A 52 0.65 -4.86 14.11
CA ASP A 52 -0.70 -4.46 13.68
C ASP A 52 -0.75 -4.04 12.20
N TYR A 53 0.32 -3.37 11.72
CA TYR A 53 0.44 -2.95 10.32
C TYR A 53 1.13 -3.97 9.40
N CYS A 54 1.39 -5.20 9.87
CA CYS A 54 2.12 -6.22 9.10
C CYS A 54 1.28 -7.16 8.25
N LEU A 55 0.09 -6.73 7.87
CA LEU A 55 -0.69 -7.44 6.88
C LEU A 55 0.09 -7.44 5.55
N PRO A 56 0.46 -8.62 5.02
CA PRO A 56 1.14 -8.69 3.73
C PRO A 56 0.18 -8.18 2.66
N TYR A 57 0.44 -6.98 2.12
CA TYR A 57 -0.28 -6.49 0.97
C TYR A 57 0.23 -7.25 -0.26
N TYR A 58 -0.69 -7.91 -0.96
CA TYR A 58 -0.39 -8.38 -2.29
C TYR A 58 -0.37 -7.17 -3.24
N MET A 59 0.83 -6.79 -3.67
CA MET A 59 0.96 -5.78 -4.71
C MET A 59 0.94 -6.49 -6.07
N PRO A 60 -0.06 -6.20 -6.92
CA PRO A 60 -0.11 -6.81 -8.24
C PRO A 60 1.02 -6.29 -9.14
N LEU A 61 1.46 -7.13 -10.08
CA LEU A 61 2.47 -6.74 -11.07
C LEU A 61 2.04 -5.45 -11.78
N ASN A 62 0.79 -5.42 -12.25
CA ASN A 62 0.15 -4.22 -12.77
C ASN A 62 -0.72 -3.61 -11.67
N PRO A 63 -0.36 -2.43 -11.12
CA PRO A 63 -1.24 -1.72 -10.21
C PRO A 63 -2.51 -1.31 -10.99
N PRO A 64 -3.65 -1.09 -10.32
CA PRO A 64 -4.75 -0.36 -10.96
C PRO A 64 -4.18 0.95 -11.52
N ASP A 65 -4.68 1.40 -12.67
CA ASP A 65 -4.26 2.67 -13.25
C ASP A 65 -4.36 3.74 -12.16
N GLU A 66 -3.21 4.17 -11.65
CA GLU A 66 -3.16 5.28 -10.72
C GLU A 66 -3.58 6.51 -11.52
N LYS A 67 -4.89 6.76 -11.54
CA LYS A 67 -5.49 8.06 -11.88
C LYS A 67 -5.06 9.15 -10.89
N TYR A 68 -4.21 8.82 -9.91
CA TYR A 68 -3.72 9.74 -8.92
C TYR A 68 -2.74 10.72 -9.56
N ASP A 69 -3.23 11.96 -9.57
CA ASP A 69 -2.56 13.22 -9.79
C ASP A 69 -1.10 13.22 -9.32
N THR A 70 -0.22 13.87 -10.08
CA THR A 70 1.17 14.10 -9.65
C THR A 70 1.15 14.96 -8.39
N VAL A 71 1.15 14.33 -7.23
CA VAL A 71 1.27 15.01 -5.95
C VAL A 71 2.72 15.46 -5.80
N VAL A 72 2.92 16.77 -5.69
CA VAL A 72 4.24 17.36 -5.46
C VAL A 72 4.19 18.08 -4.13
N ASP A 73 4.99 17.60 -3.18
CA ASP A 73 5.28 18.34 -1.96
C ASP A 73 6.31 19.42 -2.30
N ILE A 74 5.94 20.68 -2.13
CA ILE A 74 6.77 21.83 -2.48
C ILE A 74 7.12 22.57 -1.21
N ILE A 75 8.40 22.83 -1.02
CA ILE A 75 8.91 23.71 0.03
C ILE A 75 9.59 24.87 -0.72
N TYR A 76 9.01 26.05 -0.62
CA TYR A 76 9.54 27.25 -1.25
C TYR A 76 10.37 28.04 -0.21
N PRO A 77 11.61 28.44 -0.53
CA PRO A 77 12.52 29.05 0.42
C PRO A 77 12.26 30.57 0.59
N LEU A 78 11.17 30.94 1.25
CA LEU A 78 10.95 32.29 1.79
C LEU A 78 11.47 32.36 3.24
N GLU A 79 11.83 33.57 3.71
CA GLU A 79 12.06 33.85 5.13
C GLU A 79 10.81 34.52 5.71
N PRO A 80 10.08 33.89 6.66
CA PRO A 80 10.25 32.55 7.25
C PRO A 80 9.81 31.41 6.31
N PRO A 81 10.33 30.18 6.48
CA PRO A 81 10.04 29.06 5.59
C PRO A 81 8.59 28.61 5.77
N GLU A 82 7.71 29.14 4.93
CA GLU A 82 6.33 28.71 4.87
C GLU A 82 6.25 27.32 4.25
N ARG A 83 5.55 26.42 4.95
CA ARG A 83 5.26 25.08 4.47
C ARG A 83 4.11 25.17 3.47
N SER A 84 4.40 25.28 2.17
CA SER A 84 3.33 25.32 1.17
C SER A 84 2.65 23.95 1.04
N SER A 85 1.34 23.97 0.80
CA SER A 85 0.46 22.81 0.83
C SER A 85 0.66 21.85 -0.36
N VAL A 86 0.09 20.65 -0.21
CA VAL A 86 0.12 19.55 -1.18
C VAL A 86 -0.64 19.98 -2.46
N ILE A 87 0.09 20.32 -3.53
CA ILE A 87 -0.54 20.73 -4.79
C ILE A 87 -0.95 19.47 -5.56
N ASN A 88 -2.25 19.18 -5.55
CA ASN A 88 -2.85 18.21 -6.45
C ASN A 88 -3.36 18.93 -7.71
N HIS A 89 -2.81 18.52 -8.85
CA HIS A 89 -3.29 18.83 -10.20
C HIS A 89 -2.77 20.13 -10.86
N PHE A 90 -2.38 20.01 -12.14
CA PHE A 90 -1.75 21.05 -12.97
C PHE A 90 -2.68 22.24 -13.27
N PHE A 91 -4.00 22.03 -13.22
CA PHE A 91 -5.01 23.08 -13.41
C PHE A 91 -5.19 23.98 -12.17
N VAL A 92 -4.74 23.54 -10.99
CA VAL A 92 -4.86 24.34 -9.75
C VAL A 92 -3.68 25.31 -9.60
N MET A 93 -2.61 25.17 -10.40
CA MET A 93 -1.39 25.99 -10.28
C MET A 93 -1.59 27.48 -10.62
N GLN A 94 -2.54 27.81 -11.50
CA GLN A 94 -2.88 29.22 -11.78
C GLN A 94 -3.66 29.83 -10.62
N CYS A 95 -4.71 29.15 -10.15
CA CYS A 95 -5.50 29.58 -8.99
C CYS A 95 -4.65 29.67 -7.72
N PHE A 96 -3.83 28.66 -7.43
CA PHE A 96 -3.08 28.57 -6.18
C PHE A 96 -2.10 29.72 -5.96
N ALA A 97 -1.41 30.16 -7.01
CA ALA A 97 -0.48 31.28 -6.90
C ALA A 97 -1.19 32.64 -6.93
N ASP A 98 -2.43 32.71 -7.40
CA ASP A 98 -3.26 33.91 -7.29
C ASP A 98 -3.88 33.99 -5.88
N ASP A 99 -4.38 32.87 -5.35
CA ASP A 99 -4.89 32.72 -3.98
C ASP A 99 -3.81 33.05 -2.92
N LEU A 100 -2.57 32.56 -3.10
CA LEU A 100 -1.46 32.86 -2.17
C LEU A 100 -1.05 34.35 -2.15
N VAL A 101 -1.29 35.07 -3.24
CA VAL A 101 -1.04 36.52 -3.31
C VAL A 101 -2.19 37.28 -2.67
N GLU A 102 -3.44 36.83 -2.85
CA GLU A 102 -4.61 37.38 -2.15
C GLU A 102 -4.52 37.20 -0.63
N GLU A 103 -3.93 36.10 -0.15
CA GLU A 103 -3.70 35.85 1.29
C GLU A 103 -2.49 36.59 1.88
N GLU A 104 -1.78 37.45 1.10
CA GLU A 104 -0.54 38.15 1.49
C GLU A 104 0.63 37.22 1.91
N VAL A 105 0.53 35.94 1.59
CA VAL A 105 1.53 34.89 1.90
C VAL A 105 2.69 34.95 0.90
N LEU A 106 2.38 35.23 -0.37
CA LEU A 106 3.38 35.37 -1.44
C LEU A 106 3.43 36.82 -1.92
N PRO A 107 4.62 37.47 -1.95
CA PRO A 107 4.80 38.77 -2.56
C PRO A 107 4.44 38.74 -4.06
N GLU A 108 3.78 39.78 -4.54
CA GLU A 108 3.31 39.86 -5.93
C GLU A 108 4.48 39.85 -6.95
N ASP A 109 5.65 40.35 -6.53
CA ASP A 109 6.91 40.32 -7.27
C ASP A 109 7.58 38.94 -7.33
N GLU A 110 7.24 38.03 -6.41
CA GLU A 110 7.72 36.64 -6.41
C GLU A 110 6.77 35.65 -7.09
N LYS A 111 5.56 36.10 -7.45
CA LYS A 111 4.51 35.28 -8.06
C LYS A 111 4.98 34.50 -9.29
N GLU A 112 5.70 35.15 -10.20
CA GLU A 112 6.21 34.49 -11.40
C GLU A 112 7.32 33.49 -11.08
N LYS A 113 8.23 33.84 -10.15
CA LYS A 113 9.31 32.95 -9.69
C LYS A 113 8.76 31.69 -9.03
N PHE A 114 7.73 31.84 -8.20
CA PHE A 114 7.02 30.71 -7.59
C PHE A 114 6.36 29.82 -8.64
N LYS A 115 5.62 30.41 -9.60
CA LYS A 115 4.99 29.67 -10.72
C LYS A 115 6.04 28.88 -11.52
N GLU A 116 7.22 29.43 -11.78
CA GLU A 116 8.31 28.73 -12.45
C GLU A 116 8.92 27.61 -11.61
N PHE A 117 9.13 27.85 -10.31
CA PHE A 117 9.64 26.85 -9.36
C PHE A 117 8.72 25.63 -9.28
N VAL A 118 7.41 25.85 -9.13
CA VAL A 118 6.40 24.78 -9.11
C VAL A 118 6.43 24.00 -10.42
N LYS A 119 6.47 24.69 -11.58
CA LYS A 119 6.57 24.03 -12.89
C LYS A 119 7.82 23.15 -12.99
N ALA A 120 8.97 23.62 -12.52
CA ALA A 120 10.22 22.87 -12.53
C ALA A 120 10.10 21.60 -11.67
N ARG A 121 9.64 21.73 -10.42
CA ARG A 121 9.44 20.59 -9.49
C ARG A 121 8.45 19.56 -10.01
N VAL A 122 7.36 20.01 -10.63
CA VAL A 122 6.38 19.11 -11.26
C VAL A 122 7.00 18.37 -12.46
N ARG A 123 7.83 19.04 -13.27
CA ARG A 123 8.55 18.38 -14.39
C ARG A 123 9.52 17.33 -13.87
N GLU A 124 10.34 17.66 -12.88
CA GLU A 124 11.25 16.72 -12.21
C GLU A 124 10.47 15.49 -11.71
N ARG A 125 9.41 15.72 -10.94
CA ARG A 125 8.61 14.63 -10.38
C ARG A 125 7.96 13.75 -11.45
N LYS A 126 7.48 14.34 -12.55
CA LYS A 126 6.95 13.59 -13.70
C LYS A 126 8.03 12.74 -14.36
N THR A 127 9.26 13.25 -14.49
CA THR A 127 10.37 12.46 -15.06
C THR A 127 10.74 11.29 -14.16
N GLU A 128 10.83 11.49 -12.85
CA GLU A 128 11.06 10.41 -11.87
C GLU A 128 9.96 9.35 -11.93
N LEU A 129 8.69 9.77 -11.97
CA LEU A 129 7.56 8.85 -12.05
C LEU A 129 7.62 8.02 -13.34
N LYS A 130 7.98 8.65 -14.46
CA LYS A 130 8.16 7.96 -15.75
C LYS A 130 9.30 6.94 -15.67
N GLN A 131 10.46 7.33 -15.15
CA GLN A 131 11.59 6.41 -14.96
C GLN A 131 11.24 5.25 -14.02
N ALA A 132 10.52 5.50 -12.92
CA ALA A 132 10.05 4.46 -12.01
C ALA A 132 9.07 3.49 -12.69
N ARG A 133 8.15 4.00 -13.54
CA ARG A 133 7.24 3.17 -14.36
C ARG A 133 8.00 2.31 -15.36
N GLU A 134 8.99 2.87 -16.04
CA GLU A 134 9.84 2.15 -17.00
C GLU A 134 10.70 1.09 -16.30
N ALA A 135 11.33 1.42 -15.18
CA ALA A 135 12.10 0.48 -14.36
C ALA A 135 11.22 -0.67 -13.85
N ARG A 136 9.98 -0.37 -13.42
CA ARG A 136 9.01 -1.40 -13.02
C ARG A 136 8.61 -2.29 -14.18
N LYS A 137 8.32 -1.72 -15.35
CA LYS A 137 7.98 -2.49 -16.55
C LYS A 137 9.12 -3.42 -16.95
N LYS A 138 10.35 -2.90 -16.98
CA LYS A 138 11.56 -3.68 -17.24
C LYS A 138 11.73 -4.81 -16.22
N ALA A 139 11.55 -4.55 -14.93
CA ALA A 139 11.63 -5.59 -13.91
C ALA A 139 10.55 -6.69 -14.03
N ILE A 140 9.38 -6.36 -14.61
CA ILE A 140 8.33 -7.34 -14.91
C ILE A 140 8.67 -8.15 -16.17
N ASP A 141 9.24 -7.51 -17.19
CA ASP A 141 9.64 -8.16 -18.44
C ASP A 141 10.87 -9.07 -18.25
N ASP A 142 11.83 -8.66 -17.41
CA ASP A 142 13.01 -9.44 -17.03
C ASP A 142 12.66 -10.57 -16.02
N MET A 143 11.41 -10.64 -15.54
CA MET A 143 10.98 -11.65 -14.57
C MET A 143 10.87 -13.03 -15.23
N ASP A 144 11.32 -14.07 -14.50
CA ASP A 144 11.16 -15.46 -14.95
C ASP A 144 9.69 -15.78 -15.34
N PRO A 145 9.44 -16.35 -16.54
CA PRO A 145 8.09 -16.60 -17.03
C PRO A 145 7.22 -17.39 -16.07
N LYS A 146 7.79 -18.40 -15.37
CA LYS A 146 7.03 -19.20 -14.40
C LYS A 146 6.58 -18.38 -13.20
N LYS A 147 7.40 -17.43 -12.75
CA LYS A 147 7.02 -16.51 -11.67
C LYS A 147 5.93 -15.56 -12.14
N ARG A 148 6.06 -15.00 -13.35
CA ARG A 148 5.06 -14.10 -13.93
C ARG A 148 3.70 -14.79 -14.05
N GLU A 149 3.67 -15.99 -14.61
CA GLU A 149 2.46 -16.82 -14.71
C GLU A 149 1.90 -17.14 -13.32
N ALA A 150 2.75 -17.45 -12.35
CA ALA A 150 2.31 -17.69 -10.98
C ALA A 150 1.60 -16.46 -10.38
N PHE A 151 2.09 -15.23 -10.61
CA PHE A 151 1.45 -13.99 -10.16
C PHE A 151 0.12 -13.70 -10.86
N GLU A 152 0.02 -13.99 -12.15
CA GLU A 152 -1.21 -13.82 -12.94
C GLU A 152 -2.30 -14.81 -12.51
N ASN A 153 -1.91 -16.04 -12.14
CA ASN A 153 -2.84 -17.10 -11.73
C ASN A 153 -3.29 -17.04 -10.26
N ILE A 154 -2.87 -16.03 -9.48
CA ILE A 154 -3.27 -15.91 -8.07
C ILE A 154 -4.76 -15.59 -7.96
N LYS A 155 -5.49 -16.48 -7.30
CA LYS A 155 -6.91 -16.31 -6.96
C LYS A 155 -7.07 -15.92 -5.50
N PHE A 156 -7.91 -14.92 -5.27
CA PHE A 156 -8.24 -14.44 -3.92
C PHE A 156 -9.62 -14.91 -3.52
N TYR A 157 -9.69 -15.51 -2.33
CA TYR A 157 -10.91 -15.97 -1.70
C TYR A 157 -11.10 -15.17 -0.41
N LYS A 158 -12.28 -14.57 -0.26
CA LYS A 158 -12.67 -13.87 0.96
C LYS A 158 -13.79 -14.65 1.62
N PHE A 159 -13.53 -15.13 2.82
CA PHE A 159 -14.45 -15.94 3.60
C PHE A 159 -15.10 -15.08 4.67
N TYR A 160 -16.42 -15.15 4.75
CA TYR A 160 -17.22 -14.64 5.85
C TYR A 160 -17.72 -15.80 6.69
N PRO A 161 -17.95 -15.58 8.00
CA PRO A 161 -18.61 -16.56 8.84
C PRO A 161 -19.94 -17.02 8.23
N VAL A 162 -20.19 -18.33 8.30
CA VAL A 162 -21.49 -18.91 7.92
C VAL A 162 -22.53 -18.47 8.94
N LYS A 163 -23.72 -18.09 8.46
CA LYS A 163 -24.84 -17.67 9.32
C LYS A 163 -25.33 -18.88 10.13
N THR A 164 -25.08 -18.85 11.44
CA THR A 164 -25.71 -19.72 12.45
C THR A 164 -26.74 -18.92 13.24
N PRO A 165 -27.69 -19.55 13.94
CA PRO A 165 -28.70 -18.85 14.75
C PRO A 165 -28.09 -17.84 15.75
N ASP A 166 -26.90 -18.14 16.27
CA ASP A 166 -26.19 -17.32 17.25
C ASP A 166 -25.29 -16.23 16.64
N THR A 167 -25.29 -16.06 15.32
CA THR A 167 -24.43 -15.07 14.64
C THR A 167 -25.24 -13.93 14.03
N PRO A 168 -24.71 -12.69 14.06
CA PRO A 168 -25.36 -11.55 13.42
C PRO A 168 -25.44 -11.74 11.90
N ASP A 169 -26.43 -11.11 11.27
CA ASP A 169 -26.57 -11.13 9.83
C ASP A 169 -25.46 -10.29 9.17
N LEU A 170 -24.59 -10.95 8.40
CA LEU A 170 -23.46 -10.32 7.73
C LEU A 170 -23.75 -9.95 6.26
N SER A 171 -24.98 -10.16 5.76
CA SER A 171 -25.34 -9.89 4.35
C SER A 171 -24.97 -8.47 3.89
N ASN A 172 -25.20 -7.46 4.75
CA ASN A 172 -24.94 -6.05 4.43
C ASN A 172 -23.47 -5.61 4.60
N VAL A 173 -22.62 -6.42 5.24
CA VAL A 173 -21.20 -6.07 5.49
C VAL A 173 -20.23 -6.85 4.59
N LYS A 174 -20.77 -7.71 3.72
CA LYS A 174 -19.99 -8.47 2.73
C LYS A 174 -19.43 -7.53 1.66
N ALA A 175 -18.17 -7.12 1.83
CA ALA A 175 -17.41 -6.34 0.85
C ALA A 175 -16.58 -7.24 -0.07
N LYS A 176 -16.61 -6.94 -1.38
CA LYS A 176 -15.76 -7.60 -2.40
C LYS A 176 -14.29 -7.20 -2.30
N PHE A 177 -14.01 -5.94 -1.98
CA PHE A 177 -12.64 -5.44 -1.89
C PHE A 177 -11.87 -6.12 -0.75
N ILE A 178 -10.61 -6.47 -1.02
CA ILE A 178 -9.68 -7.01 0.00
C ILE A 178 -9.12 -5.84 0.81
N ASN A 179 -8.69 -4.80 0.10
CA ASN A 179 -8.30 -3.51 0.64
C ASN A 179 -9.04 -2.42 -0.15
N ARG A 180 -9.52 -1.38 0.54
CA ARG A 180 -10.22 -0.24 -0.08
C ARG A 180 -9.41 0.40 -1.22
N TYR A 181 -8.08 0.33 -1.14
CA TYR A 181 -7.16 0.89 -2.12
C TYR A 181 -6.70 -0.11 -3.19
N TYR A 182 -6.82 -1.42 -2.94
CA TYR A 182 -6.23 -2.44 -3.81
C TYR A 182 -7.06 -3.72 -3.88
N ARG A 183 -7.49 -4.03 -5.12
CA ARG A 183 -8.08 -5.29 -5.62
C ARG A 183 -9.31 -5.85 -4.90
N ASP A 184 -10.20 -6.39 -5.71
CA ASP A 184 -11.31 -7.22 -5.25
C ASP A 184 -10.90 -8.68 -5.08
N ALA A 185 -11.61 -9.36 -4.17
CA ALA A 185 -11.57 -10.81 -4.11
C ALA A 185 -12.24 -11.40 -5.36
N HIS A 186 -11.65 -12.44 -5.92
CA HIS A 186 -12.22 -13.14 -7.08
C HIS A 186 -13.48 -13.93 -6.66
N TYR A 187 -13.44 -14.49 -5.45
CA TYR A 187 -14.53 -15.27 -4.89
C TYR A 187 -14.88 -14.77 -3.49
N LEU A 188 -16.17 -14.64 -3.25
CA LEU A 188 -16.74 -14.28 -1.96
C LEU A 188 -17.54 -15.48 -1.46
N MET A 189 -17.16 -16.01 -0.29
CA MET A 189 -17.81 -17.14 0.36
C MET A 189 -18.42 -16.67 1.68
#